data_AF-A0A848C8F1-F1
#
_entry.id   AF-A0A848C8F1-F1
#
_cell.length_a   1.000
_cell.length_b   1.000
_cell.length_c   1.000
_cell.angle_alpha   90.00
_cell.angle_beta   90.00
_cell.angle_gamma   90.00
#
_symmetry.space_group_name_H-M   'P 1'
#
loop_
_entity.id
_entity.type
_entity.pdbx_description
1 polymer ?
#
loop_
_entity_poly.entity_id
_entity_poly.type
_entity_poly.pdbx_seq_one_letter_code
_entity_poly.pdbx_strand_id
1 'polypeptide(L)'
;MSQAIGGVTRNIAAQQQQNVGGPEARSGAPAELQGAHASPLRTFGRILAGIFTLGISEGIRAIIRHVKAGEAPAPRDPAADLPPAPPRADIFNKSIASEFQANNLPPDFKAAVTEAFDRMEARFGEDMFPKDSKLRTSPQTSLGFEVKDALRQTDEAITPQAFSALVEKKATYALLHNVMTTHVTDLCARIGYQKSPSLLAGNFLGGNPEIIAAMDNITDKASLDHFMATTLQRLEASVRHNHELHVSKTQAQTDAIQTFSRQTGLSEDTVRQRINLGDLDNRFTYLSVDILDGKRSLAGQEMRDAFTQVAKTFAERKAALYTSVDTLDLPPDIRNSWKDSVLTQNTLTKSDLFTTWYGISRGVAVNESILPALNDGVGDRELLSMLEILGTQIRDAVLAHYGQEGWAELGGDGQSDALFYTGQATLAAHDELRQALMDHPELVDRLYQMAGDDVAQGFSSNTLAAAELRCGAQGAMLLLNSVQRTE
;
A
#
# COMPACT_ATOMS: atom_id res chain seq x y z
N MET A 1 -29.69 -9.66 -22.26
CA MET A 1 -28.58 -9.94 -21.31
C MET A 1 -27.91 -8.62 -20.90
N SER A 2 -28.68 -7.77 -20.20
CA SER A 2 -28.24 -6.47 -19.68
C SER A 2 -28.85 -6.37 -18.29
N GLN A 3 -28.05 -6.63 -17.23
CA GLN A 3 -28.42 -6.33 -15.82
C GLN A 3 -27.33 -6.62 -14.76
N ALA A 4 -26.08 -6.96 -15.11
CA ALA A 4 -25.09 -7.38 -14.09
C ALA A 4 -24.05 -6.31 -13.68
N ILE A 5 -24.00 -5.12 -14.31
CA ILE A 5 -22.93 -4.13 -14.04
C ILE A 5 -23.36 -3.04 -13.03
N GLY A 6 -24.66 -2.84 -12.81
CA GLY A 6 -25.18 -1.81 -11.89
C GLY A 6 -25.09 -2.12 -10.39
N GLY A 7 -24.72 -3.35 -10.01
CA GLY A 7 -24.71 -3.80 -8.60
C GLY A 7 -23.39 -3.57 -7.86
N VAL A 8 -22.27 -3.44 -8.58
CA VAL A 8 -20.93 -3.34 -7.97
C VAL A 8 -20.62 -1.91 -7.52
N THR A 9 -21.11 -0.90 -8.24
CA THR A 9 -20.85 0.52 -7.95
C THR A 9 -21.58 1.02 -6.69
N ARG A 10 -22.70 0.40 -6.33
CA ARG A 10 -23.54 0.86 -5.20
C ARG A 10 -23.06 0.32 -3.83
N ASN A 11 -22.35 -0.81 -3.79
CA ASN A 11 -21.85 -1.40 -2.55
C ASN A 11 -20.50 -0.84 -2.06
N ILE A 12 -19.69 -0.28 -2.95
CA ILE A 12 -18.40 0.35 -2.56
C ILE A 12 -18.64 1.68 -1.83
N ALA A 13 -19.67 2.44 -2.22
CA ALA A 13 -20.06 3.69 -1.53
C ALA A 13 -20.58 3.44 -0.10
N ALA A 14 -21.28 2.32 0.14
CA ALA A 14 -21.85 2.01 1.45
C ALA A 14 -20.82 1.46 2.46
N GLN A 15 -19.77 0.78 2.01
CA GLN A 15 -18.75 0.21 2.91
C GLN A 15 -17.68 1.21 3.37
N GLN A 16 -17.47 2.32 2.66
CA GLN A 16 -16.54 3.37 3.11
C GLN A 16 -17.16 4.41 4.06
N GLN A 17 -18.49 4.48 4.17
CA GLN A 17 -19.18 5.44 5.07
C GLN A 17 -19.44 4.91 6.49
N GLN A 18 -19.24 3.63 6.78
CA GLN A 18 -19.58 3.05 8.10
C GLN A 18 -18.45 2.97 9.15
N ASN A 19 -17.26 3.50 8.88
CA ASN A 19 -16.15 3.45 9.85
C ASN A 19 -15.58 4.81 10.29
N VAL A 20 -16.35 5.89 10.14
CA VAL A 20 -15.97 7.21 10.70
C VAL A 20 -16.86 7.52 11.90
N GLY A 21 -16.55 6.90 13.04
CA GLY A 21 -16.98 7.40 14.35
C GLY A 21 -16.09 8.59 14.71
N GLY A 22 -16.53 9.81 14.39
CA GLY A 22 -15.81 11.02 14.75
C GLY A 22 -15.91 11.33 16.25
N PRO A 23 -14.83 11.80 16.91
CA PRO A 23 -14.96 12.63 18.10
C PRO A 23 -15.33 14.06 17.69
N GLU A 24 -16.15 14.68 18.54
CA GLU A 24 -16.77 16.00 18.38
C GLU A 24 -15.79 17.12 18.01
N ALA A 25 -16.27 18.00 17.13
CA ALA A 25 -15.60 19.21 16.70
C ALA A 25 -15.20 20.10 17.88
N ARG A 26 -13.91 20.41 18.00
CA ARG A 26 -13.45 21.61 18.70
C ARG A 26 -12.59 22.44 17.75
N SER A 27 -13.13 23.62 17.47
CA SER A 27 -12.65 24.67 16.58
C SER A 27 -11.23 25.13 16.94
N GLY A 28 -10.31 25.04 15.98
CA GLY A 28 -8.94 25.54 16.14
C GLY A 28 -8.11 25.67 14.85
N ALA A 29 -8.72 25.66 13.66
CA ALA A 29 -8.01 25.94 12.41
C ALA A 29 -7.96 27.47 12.15
N PRO A 30 -6.84 28.03 11.64
CA PRO A 30 -6.78 29.43 11.20
C PRO A 30 -7.85 29.73 10.16
N ALA A 31 -8.42 30.95 10.16
CA ALA A 31 -9.51 31.35 9.27
C ALA A 31 -9.19 31.16 7.76
N GLU A 32 -7.91 31.13 7.41
CA GLU A 32 -7.40 30.99 6.03
C GLU A 32 -7.56 29.59 5.43
N LEU A 33 -7.92 28.57 6.23
CA LEU A 33 -8.11 27.18 5.77
C LEU A 33 -9.50 26.61 6.09
N GLN A 34 -10.38 27.39 6.73
CA GLN A 34 -11.77 27.01 7.02
C GLN A 34 -12.62 27.17 5.76
N GLY A 35 -12.53 26.19 4.86
CA GLY A 35 -13.26 26.17 3.58
C GLY A 35 -12.60 25.33 2.49
N ALA A 36 -11.32 24.96 2.66
CA ALA A 36 -10.63 24.05 1.76
C ALA A 36 -10.94 22.59 2.11
N HIS A 37 -12.12 22.12 1.70
CA HIS A 37 -12.43 20.69 1.68
C HIS A 37 -11.83 20.06 0.42
N ALA A 38 -11.07 18.98 0.59
CA ALA A 38 -10.67 18.15 -0.54
C ALA A 38 -11.92 17.50 -1.12
N SER A 39 -12.41 18.00 -2.27
CA SER A 39 -13.56 17.42 -2.95
C SER A 39 -13.23 15.97 -3.37
N PRO A 40 -14.02 14.97 -2.96
CA PRO A 40 -13.87 13.57 -3.39
C PRO A 40 -13.84 13.42 -4.92
N LEU A 41 -14.51 14.34 -5.63
CA LEU A 41 -14.55 14.43 -7.09
C LEU A 41 -13.18 14.79 -7.70
N ARG A 42 -12.35 15.62 -7.05
CA ARG A 42 -10.99 15.94 -7.54
C ARG A 42 -10.06 14.73 -7.47
N THR A 43 -10.12 13.98 -6.37
CA THR A 43 -9.35 12.74 -6.20
C THR A 43 -9.86 11.66 -7.17
N PHE A 44 -11.17 11.50 -7.33
CA PHE A 44 -11.77 10.54 -8.26
C PHE A 44 -11.49 10.89 -9.74
N GLY A 45 -11.54 12.16 -10.12
CA GLY A 45 -11.21 12.62 -11.48
C GLY A 45 -9.75 12.40 -11.85
N ARG A 46 -8.82 12.56 -10.90
CA ARG A 46 -7.40 12.20 -11.08
C ARG A 46 -7.16 10.70 -11.15
N ILE A 47 -7.87 9.92 -10.33
CA ILE A 47 -7.80 8.45 -10.37
C ILE A 47 -8.34 7.92 -11.71
N LEU A 48 -9.45 8.45 -12.22
CA LEU A 48 -9.97 8.08 -13.54
C LEU A 48 -9.01 8.50 -14.67
N ALA A 49 -8.45 9.71 -14.61
CA ALA A 49 -7.44 10.16 -15.58
C ALA A 49 -6.13 9.32 -15.52
N GLY A 50 -5.70 8.89 -14.33
CA GLY A 50 -4.59 7.96 -14.10
C GLY A 50 -4.87 6.56 -14.65
N ILE A 51 -6.09 6.04 -14.45
CA ILE A 51 -6.56 4.76 -15.00
C ILE A 51 -6.63 4.81 -16.54
N PHE A 52 -6.93 5.97 -17.13
CA PHE A 52 -7.02 6.14 -18.58
C PHE A 52 -5.71 6.60 -19.26
N THR A 53 -4.75 7.20 -18.55
CA THR A 53 -3.39 7.48 -19.07
C THR A 53 -2.53 6.23 -19.12
N LEU A 54 -2.71 5.32 -18.15
CA LEU A 54 -2.22 3.95 -18.20
C LEU A 54 -3.37 3.00 -18.50
N GLY A 55 -3.80 2.92 -19.77
CA GLY A 55 -4.77 1.90 -20.19
C GLY A 55 -4.32 0.50 -19.75
N ILE A 56 -4.79 0.05 -18.59
CA ILE A 56 -4.63 -1.30 -18.02
C ILE A 56 -3.22 -1.91 -18.14
N SER A 57 -2.12 -1.13 -18.22
CA SER A 57 -0.91 -1.63 -18.90
C SER A 57 0.23 -2.22 -18.06
N GLU A 58 0.11 -2.37 -16.74
CA GLU A 58 1.06 -3.18 -15.95
C GLU A 58 0.43 -4.51 -15.53
N GLY A 59 -0.78 -4.48 -14.96
CA GLY A 59 -1.55 -5.67 -14.60
C GLY A 59 -1.90 -6.56 -15.80
N ILE A 60 -2.36 -5.99 -16.93
CA ILE A 60 -2.62 -6.77 -18.14
C ILE A 60 -1.34 -7.10 -18.91
N ARG A 61 -0.22 -6.36 -18.82
CA ARG A 61 1.04 -6.83 -19.45
C ARG A 61 1.65 -8.02 -18.72
N ALA A 62 1.49 -8.11 -17.39
CA ALA A 62 1.81 -9.33 -16.63
C ALA A 62 0.90 -10.50 -17.03
N ILE A 63 -0.40 -10.25 -17.18
CA ILE A 63 -1.37 -11.27 -17.62
C ILE A 63 -1.17 -11.66 -19.10
N ILE A 64 -0.87 -10.71 -20.00
CA ILE A 64 -0.62 -10.96 -21.44
C ILE A 64 0.75 -11.58 -21.68
N ARG A 65 1.77 -11.30 -20.86
CA ARG A 65 3.02 -12.10 -20.88
C ARG A 65 2.77 -13.54 -20.42
N HIS A 66 1.86 -13.76 -19.46
CA HIS A 66 1.41 -15.11 -19.08
C HIS A 66 0.55 -15.78 -20.16
N VAL A 67 -0.25 -15.02 -20.92
CA VAL A 67 -1.15 -15.55 -21.97
C VAL A 67 -0.42 -15.74 -23.31
N LYS A 68 0.59 -14.93 -23.65
CA LYS A 68 1.41 -15.09 -24.88
C LYS A 68 2.53 -16.12 -24.76
N ALA A 69 2.81 -16.62 -23.55
CA ALA A 69 3.69 -17.78 -23.35
C ALA A 69 2.96 -19.13 -23.50
N GLY A 70 1.65 -19.11 -23.78
CA GLY A 70 0.88 -20.31 -24.09
C GLY A 70 1.04 -20.71 -25.54
N GLU A 71 2.01 -21.56 -25.85
CA GLU A 71 1.92 -22.42 -27.02
C GLU A 71 0.61 -23.23 -26.91
N ALA A 72 -0.16 -23.28 -28.00
CA ALA A 72 -1.39 -24.06 -28.05
C ALA A 72 -1.08 -25.52 -27.70
N PRO A 73 -1.73 -26.12 -26.69
CA PRO A 73 -1.47 -27.51 -26.37
C PRO A 73 -1.95 -28.39 -27.52
N ALA A 74 -1.08 -29.32 -27.92
CA ALA A 74 -1.42 -30.41 -28.83
C ALA A 74 -2.69 -31.15 -28.33
N PRO A 75 -3.50 -31.75 -29.22
CA PRO A 75 -4.77 -32.34 -28.84
C PRO A 75 -4.53 -33.41 -27.77
N ARG A 76 -5.06 -33.14 -26.57
CA ARG A 76 -4.96 -34.02 -25.41
C ARG A 76 -5.80 -35.28 -25.66
N ASP A 77 -5.12 -36.41 -25.71
CA ASP A 77 -5.72 -37.72 -25.53
C ASP A 77 -6.38 -37.74 -24.13
N PRO A 78 -7.72 -37.87 -24.00
CA PRO A 78 -8.43 -37.69 -22.73
C PRO A 78 -8.08 -38.77 -21.67
N ALA A 79 -7.24 -39.74 -22.01
CA ALA A 79 -6.75 -40.76 -21.11
C ALA A 79 -5.30 -40.54 -20.60
N ALA A 80 -4.54 -39.58 -21.15
CA ALA A 80 -3.11 -39.43 -20.86
C ALA A 80 -2.75 -38.34 -19.83
N ASP A 81 -3.69 -37.44 -19.49
CA ASP A 81 -3.43 -36.25 -18.68
C ASP A 81 -4.34 -36.12 -17.44
N LEU A 82 -4.93 -37.23 -16.98
CA LEU A 82 -5.46 -37.28 -15.62
C LEU A 82 -4.25 -37.40 -14.67
N PRO A 83 -4.08 -36.51 -13.67
CA PRO A 83 -3.09 -36.75 -12.64
C PRO A 83 -3.37 -38.14 -12.05
N PRO A 84 -2.33 -38.97 -11.80
CA PRO A 84 -2.55 -40.25 -11.15
C PRO A 84 -3.37 -39.98 -9.88
N ALA A 85 -4.47 -40.72 -9.69
CA ALA A 85 -5.30 -40.60 -8.50
C ALA A 85 -4.38 -40.52 -7.26
N PRO A 86 -4.53 -39.51 -6.38
CA PRO A 86 -3.53 -39.24 -5.35
C PRO A 86 -3.33 -40.51 -4.50
N PRO A 87 -2.09 -40.84 -4.11
CA PRO A 87 -1.83 -42.02 -3.31
C PRO A 87 -2.73 -41.99 -2.06
N ARG A 88 -3.31 -43.13 -1.69
CA ARG A 88 -4.24 -43.26 -0.54
C ARG A 88 -3.70 -42.62 0.76
N ALA A 89 -2.38 -42.50 0.86
CA ALA A 89 -1.64 -41.78 1.89
C ALA A 89 -2.06 -40.31 2.06
N ASP A 90 -2.24 -39.54 0.99
CA ASP A 90 -2.57 -38.12 1.07
C ASP A 90 -3.93 -37.87 1.73
N ILE A 91 -4.93 -38.67 1.34
CA ILE A 91 -6.29 -38.60 1.89
C ILE A 91 -6.28 -39.01 3.36
N PHE A 92 -5.55 -40.09 3.68
CA PHE A 92 -5.39 -40.57 5.04
C PHE A 92 -4.70 -39.54 5.94
N ASN A 93 -3.54 -39.00 5.52
CA ASN A 93 -2.78 -38.00 6.27
C ASN A 93 -3.60 -36.71 6.47
N LYS A 94 -4.39 -36.29 5.48
CA LYS A 94 -5.34 -35.16 5.62
C LYS A 94 -6.46 -35.45 6.63
N SER A 95 -6.95 -36.69 6.70
CA SER A 95 -7.95 -37.12 7.70
C SER A 95 -7.36 -37.03 9.10
N ILE A 96 -6.18 -37.63 9.32
CA ILE A 96 -5.47 -37.59 10.61
C ILE A 96 -5.17 -36.14 11.04
N ALA A 97 -4.73 -35.27 10.12
CA ALA A 97 -4.51 -33.86 10.41
C ALA A 97 -5.79 -33.16 10.88
N SER A 98 -6.91 -33.40 10.20
CA SER A 98 -8.20 -32.79 10.51
C SER A 98 -8.76 -33.31 11.84
N GLU A 99 -8.63 -34.61 12.08
CA GLU A 99 -9.05 -35.28 13.31
C GLU A 99 -8.19 -34.85 14.51
N PHE A 100 -6.89 -34.60 14.31
CA PHE A 100 -6.02 -33.99 15.33
C PHE A 100 -6.53 -32.60 15.72
N GLN A 101 -6.78 -31.71 14.75
CA GLN A 101 -7.32 -30.37 15.00
C GLN A 101 -8.68 -30.40 15.69
N ALA A 102 -9.53 -31.39 15.36
CA ALA A 102 -10.84 -31.60 15.96
C ALA A 102 -10.80 -32.32 17.33
N ASN A 103 -9.61 -32.70 17.82
CA ASN A 103 -9.43 -33.53 19.02
C ASN A 103 -10.24 -34.85 18.98
N ASN A 104 -10.36 -35.45 17.79
CA ASN A 104 -11.16 -36.64 17.52
C ASN A 104 -10.32 -37.72 16.80
N LEU A 105 -9.07 -37.89 17.23
CA LEU A 105 -8.16 -38.87 16.65
C LEU A 105 -8.62 -40.32 16.89
N PRO A 106 -8.30 -41.25 15.98
CA PRO A 106 -8.52 -42.68 16.19
C PRO A 106 -7.72 -43.17 17.42
N PRO A 107 -8.15 -44.26 18.09
CA PRO A 107 -7.57 -44.70 19.36
C PRO A 107 -6.04 -44.83 19.36
N ASP A 108 -5.46 -45.45 18.31
CA ASP A 108 -4.02 -45.69 18.21
C ASP A 108 -3.22 -44.38 18.05
N PHE A 109 -3.75 -43.42 17.29
CA PHE A 109 -3.14 -42.10 17.10
C PHE A 109 -3.32 -41.22 18.34
N LYS A 110 -4.45 -41.35 19.04
CA LYS A 110 -4.67 -40.67 20.32
C LYS A 110 -3.69 -41.17 21.37
N ALA A 111 -3.49 -42.49 21.47
CA ALA A 111 -2.47 -43.09 22.34
C ALA A 111 -1.06 -42.61 21.97
N ALA A 112 -0.73 -42.54 20.68
CA ALA A 112 0.55 -42.02 20.19
C ALA A 112 0.80 -40.55 20.57
N VAL A 113 -0.23 -39.68 20.56
CA VAL A 113 -0.14 -38.29 21.01
C VAL A 113 0.04 -38.22 22.53
N THR A 114 -0.72 -39.01 23.29
CA THR A 114 -0.56 -39.10 24.74
C THR A 114 0.87 -39.53 25.10
N GLU A 115 1.40 -40.57 24.46
CA GLU A 115 2.76 -41.04 24.69
C GLU A 115 3.81 -39.97 24.35
N ALA A 116 3.64 -39.23 23.26
CA ALA A 116 4.52 -38.10 22.91
C ALA A 116 4.51 -37.01 23.98
N PHE A 117 3.32 -36.65 24.47
CA PHE A 117 3.17 -35.62 25.52
C PHE A 117 3.70 -36.08 26.87
N ASP A 118 3.52 -37.35 27.23
CA ASP A 118 4.08 -37.94 28.45
C ASP A 118 5.61 -37.96 28.40
N ARG A 119 6.20 -38.33 27.24
CA ARG A 119 7.65 -38.25 27.02
C ARG A 119 8.15 -36.80 27.13
N MET A 120 7.42 -35.83 26.59
CA MET A 120 7.77 -34.41 26.73
C MET A 120 7.74 -33.95 28.19
N GLU A 121 6.72 -34.31 28.97
CA GLU A 121 6.66 -33.98 30.40
C GLU A 121 7.80 -34.64 31.18
N ALA A 122 8.12 -35.89 30.88
CA ALA A 122 9.26 -36.57 31.51
C ALA A 122 10.61 -35.90 31.18
N ARG A 123 10.78 -35.36 29.96
CA ARG A 123 12.03 -34.75 29.48
C ARG A 123 12.21 -33.29 29.90
N PHE A 124 11.13 -32.51 29.93
CA PHE A 124 11.17 -31.07 30.16
C PHE A 124 10.62 -30.64 31.52
N GLY A 125 9.88 -31.51 32.21
CA GLY A 125 9.26 -31.22 33.50
C GLY A 125 7.89 -30.55 33.39
N GLU A 126 7.13 -30.63 34.48
CA GLU A 126 5.79 -30.04 34.60
C GLU A 126 5.80 -28.51 34.55
N ASP A 127 6.93 -27.88 34.88
CA ASP A 127 7.08 -26.42 34.84
C ASP A 127 7.09 -25.86 33.41
N MET A 128 7.64 -26.60 32.47
CA MET A 128 7.72 -26.20 31.06
C MET A 128 6.57 -26.78 30.23
N PHE A 129 6.07 -27.96 30.60
CA PHE A 129 4.98 -28.64 29.88
C PHE A 129 3.89 -29.11 30.85
N PRO A 130 3.12 -28.19 31.46
CA PRO A 130 2.13 -28.54 32.47
C PRO A 130 0.96 -29.32 31.86
N LYS A 131 0.30 -30.13 32.69
CA LYS A 131 -0.77 -31.05 32.24
C LYS A 131 -1.98 -30.34 31.63
N ASP A 132 -2.24 -29.11 32.07
CA ASP A 132 -3.30 -28.23 31.59
C ASP A 132 -2.85 -27.29 30.47
N SER A 133 -1.60 -27.40 29.99
CA SER A 133 -1.08 -26.53 28.93
C SER A 133 -1.99 -26.50 27.71
N LYS A 134 -2.15 -25.32 27.11
CA LYS A 134 -2.91 -25.15 25.85
C LYS A 134 -2.34 -25.98 24.70
N LEU A 135 -1.06 -26.34 24.77
CA LEU A 135 -0.40 -27.26 23.83
C LEU A 135 -0.99 -28.68 23.92
N ARG A 136 -1.37 -29.14 25.13
CA ARG A 136 -2.03 -30.44 25.35
C ARG A 136 -3.54 -30.38 25.16
N THR A 137 -4.16 -29.29 25.60
CA THR A 137 -5.61 -29.19 25.74
C THR A 137 -6.31 -28.54 24.55
N SER A 138 -5.57 -27.93 23.63
CA SER A 138 -6.12 -27.30 22.42
C SER A 138 -5.27 -27.57 21.17
N PRO A 139 -5.58 -28.63 20.41
CA PRO A 139 -4.92 -28.91 19.13
C PRO A 139 -5.34 -27.96 18.00
N GLN A 140 -6.18 -26.95 18.26
CA GLN A 140 -6.50 -25.84 17.35
C GLN A 140 -5.46 -24.71 17.37
N THR A 141 -4.40 -24.87 18.17
CA THR A 141 -3.29 -23.92 18.30
C THR A 141 -2.29 -24.04 17.14
N SER A 142 -1.20 -23.26 17.18
CA SER A 142 -0.10 -23.32 16.21
C SER A 142 0.42 -24.75 15.98
N LEU A 143 0.44 -25.60 17.01
CA LEU A 143 0.82 -27.01 16.89
C LEU A 143 -0.04 -27.78 15.87
N GLY A 144 -1.36 -27.56 15.87
CA GLY A 144 -2.27 -28.21 14.93
C GLY A 144 -2.02 -27.81 13.48
N PHE A 145 -1.69 -26.54 13.23
CA PHE A 145 -1.31 -26.06 11.90
C PHE A 145 0.03 -26.65 11.44
N GLU A 146 1.03 -26.65 12.32
CA GLU A 146 2.36 -27.20 12.04
C GLU A 146 2.34 -28.71 11.77
N VAL A 147 1.54 -29.47 12.53
CA VAL A 147 1.35 -30.91 12.30
C VAL A 147 0.60 -31.16 11.00
N LYS A 148 -0.43 -30.35 10.69
CA LYS A 148 -1.17 -30.44 9.44
C LYS A 148 -0.27 -30.17 8.23
N ASP A 149 0.56 -29.14 8.27
CA ASP A 149 1.45 -28.81 7.16
C ASP A 149 2.55 -29.86 6.96
N ALA A 150 3.09 -30.43 8.04
CA ALA A 150 4.03 -31.55 7.95
C ALA A 150 3.38 -32.82 7.39
N LEU A 151 2.14 -33.14 7.79
CA LEU A 151 1.38 -34.27 7.24
C LEU A 151 1.08 -34.12 5.75
N ARG A 152 0.87 -32.89 5.27
CA ARG A 152 0.70 -32.59 3.83
C ARG A 152 1.98 -32.82 3.01
N GLN A 153 3.14 -32.83 3.65
CA GLN A 153 4.44 -33.06 3.02
C GLN A 153 4.90 -34.52 3.16
N THR A 154 4.07 -35.39 3.73
CA THR A 154 4.39 -36.80 3.94
C THR A 154 3.81 -37.64 2.80
N ASP A 155 4.67 -38.25 1.99
CA ASP A 155 4.28 -39.01 0.80
C ASP A 155 3.69 -40.41 1.11
N GLU A 156 3.97 -40.94 2.31
CA GLU A 156 3.47 -42.23 2.79
C GLU A 156 2.38 -42.07 3.86
N ALA A 157 1.55 -43.11 4.03
CA ALA A 157 0.53 -43.11 5.07
C ALA A 157 1.20 -43.11 6.44
N ILE A 158 0.97 -42.07 7.25
CA ILE A 158 1.68 -41.91 8.52
C ILE A 158 1.28 -43.00 9.51
N THR A 159 2.27 -43.65 10.15
CA THR A 159 2.01 -44.63 11.21
C THR A 159 1.80 -43.93 12.55
N PRO A 160 1.11 -44.56 13.53
CA PRO A 160 1.00 -43.98 14.88
C PRO A 160 2.36 -43.62 15.50
N GLN A 161 3.38 -44.46 15.27
CA GLN A 161 4.74 -44.21 15.77
C GLN A 161 5.39 -42.99 15.09
N ALA A 162 5.29 -42.87 13.77
CA ALA A 162 5.81 -41.72 13.03
C ALA A 162 5.04 -40.43 13.39
N PHE A 163 3.73 -40.53 13.62
CA PHE A 163 2.90 -39.41 14.07
C PHE A 163 3.27 -38.97 15.49
N SER A 164 3.55 -39.91 16.40
CA SER A 164 4.05 -39.62 17.75
C SER A 164 5.33 -38.79 17.69
N ALA A 165 6.31 -39.22 16.88
CA ALA A 165 7.57 -38.50 16.71
C ALA A 165 7.38 -37.11 16.06
N LEU A 166 6.48 -37.00 15.09
CA LEU A 166 6.14 -35.72 14.45
C LEU A 166 5.53 -34.73 15.46
N VAL A 167 4.55 -35.18 16.25
CA VAL A 167 3.90 -34.38 17.28
C VAL A 167 4.90 -33.94 18.33
N GLU A 168 5.78 -34.84 18.79
CA GLU A 168 6.86 -34.53 19.72
C GLU A 168 7.81 -33.45 19.17
N LYS A 169 8.23 -33.57 17.91
CA LYS A 169 9.08 -32.58 17.24
C LYS A 169 8.39 -31.20 17.16
N LYS A 170 7.15 -31.16 16.68
CA LYS A 170 6.40 -29.90 16.52
C LYS A 170 6.01 -29.27 17.87
N ALA A 171 5.70 -30.09 18.88
CA ALA A 171 5.40 -29.61 20.23
C ALA A 171 6.66 -29.07 20.93
N THR A 172 7.83 -29.66 20.69
CA THR A 172 9.13 -29.09 21.14
C THR A 172 9.37 -27.72 20.51
N TYR A 173 9.03 -27.52 19.24
CA TYR A 173 9.10 -26.20 18.59
C TYR A 173 8.14 -25.18 19.23
N ALA A 174 6.89 -25.58 19.45
CA ALA A 174 5.91 -24.71 20.08
C ALA A 174 6.28 -24.34 21.52
N LEU A 175 6.90 -25.28 22.26
CA LEU A 175 7.46 -25.02 23.59
C LEU A 175 8.55 -23.94 23.53
N LEU A 176 9.54 -24.09 22.64
CA LEU A 176 10.60 -23.11 22.47
C LEU A 176 10.04 -21.72 22.13
N HIS A 177 9.14 -21.66 21.15
CA HIS A 177 8.50 -20.42 20.75
C HIS A 177 7.77 -19.76 21.93
N ASN A 178 7.10 -20.53 22.79
CA ASN A 178 6.44 -20.00 23.99
C ASN A 178 7.43 -19.46 25.02
N VAL A 179 8.55 -20.15 25.28
CA VAL A 179 9.60 -19.66 26.18
C VAL A 179 10.18 -18.34 25.66
N MET A 180 10.51 -18.29 24.36
CA MET A 180 11.00 -17.07 23.71
C MET A 180 9.96 -15.95 23.76
N THR A 181 8.69 -16.24 23.45
CA THR A 181 7.60 -15.25 23.50
C THR A 181 7.42 -14.70 24.91
N THR A 182 7.49 -15.54 25.95
CA THR A 182 7.40 -15.12 27.35
C THR A 182 8.57 -14.18 27.70
N HIS A 183 9.79 -14.58 27.35
CA HIS A 183 10.97 -13.76 27.58
C HIS A 183 10.91 -12.41 26.84
N VAL A 184 10.45 -12.41 25.59
CA VAL A 184 10.24 -11.18 24.81
C VAL A 184 9.14 -10.33 25.41
N THR A 185 8.09 -10.93 25.97
CA THR A 185 7.01 -10.20 26.66
C THR A 185 7.58 -9.42 27.84
N ASP A 186 8.39 -10.06 28.68
CA ASP A 186 9.04 -9.41 29.82
C ASP A 186 10.04 -8.34 29.36
N LEU A 187 10.82 -8.61 28.30
CA LEU A 187 11.73 -7.61 27.73
C LEU A 187 10.97 -6.39 27.19
N CYS A 188 9.93 -6.61 26.38
CA CYS A 188 9.08 -5.55 25.83
C CYS A 188 8.46 -4.69 26.93
N ALA A 189 7.96 -5.30 28.01
CA ALA A 189 7.45 -4.57 29.16
C ALA A 189 8.55 -3.71 29.83
N ARG A 190 9.75 -4.26 30.03
CA ARG A 190 10.90 -3.54 30.63
C ARG A 190 11.37 -2.34 29.80
N ILE A 191 11.39 -2.47 28.47
CA ILE A 191 11.88 -1.42 27.56
C ILE A 191 10.75 -0.53 27.01
N GLY A 192 9.49 -0.77 27.40
CA GLY A 192 8.34 -0.01 26.89
C GLY A 192 8.02 -0.25 25.41
N TYR A 193 8.39 -1.41 24.84
CA TYR A 193 8.17 -1.70 23.43
C TYR A 193 6.82 -2.36 23.16
N GLN A 194 5.87 -1.61 22.62
CA GLN A 194 4.51 -2.06 22.31
C GLN A 194 4.42 -2.78 20.94
N LYS A 195 5.12 -3.90 20.80
CA LYS A 195 4.98 -4.81 19.65
C LYS A 195 4.55 -6.20 20.12
N SER A 196 3.98 -6.97 19.20
CA SER A 196 3.59 -8.35 19.46
C SER A 196 4.83 -9.19 19.78
N PRO A 197 4.96 -9.73 21.01
CA PRO A 197 6.11 -10.55 21.39
C PRO A 197 6.23 -11.81 20.55
N SER A 198 5.10 -12.41 20.16
CA SER A 198 5.07 -13.59 19.29
C SER A 198 5.59 -13.30 17.88
N LEU A 199 5.31 -12.11 17.32
CA LEU A 199 5.86 -11.73 16.02
C LEU A 199 7.38 -11.49 16.09
N LEU A 200 7.87 -10.87 17.17
CA LEU A 200 9.31 -10.66 17.37
C LEU A 200 10.06 -11.98 17.53
N ALA A 201 9.53 -12.90 18.34
CA ALA A 201 10.08 -14.25 18.49
C ALA A 201 10.04 -15.04 17.17
N GLY A 202 8.91 -15.01 16.46
CA GLY A 202 8.75 -15.67 15.16
C GLY A 202 9.70 -15.14 14.08
N ASN A 203 9.82 -13.81 13.94
CA ASN A 203 10.74 -13.18 12.99
C ASN A 203 12.20 -13.51 13.31
N PHE A 204 12.57 -13.51 14.59
CA PHE A 204 13.90 -13.92 15.00
C PHE A 204 14.18 -15.38 14.62
N LEU A 205 13.25 -16.30 14.86
CA LEU A 205 13.42 -17.70 14.43
C LEU A 205 13.52 -17.83 12.91
N GLY A 206 12.66 -17.14 12.15
CA GLY A 206 12.67 -17.16 10.69
C GLY A 206 13.97 -16.60 10.08
N GLY A 207 14.57 -15.60 10.72
CA GLY A 207 15.85 -15.02 10.29
C GLY A 207 17.09 -15.79 10.73
N ASN A 208 16.94 -16.83 11.57
CA ASN A 208 18.06 -17.60 12.13
C ASN A 208 17.78 -19.12 11.96
N PRO A 209 17.83 -19.66 10.72
CA PRO A 209 17.51 -21.06 10.46
C PRO A 209 18.47 -22.04 11.17
N GLU A 210 19.68 -21.60 11.52
CA GLU A 210 20.63 -22.40 12.30
C GLU A 210 20.16 -22.61 13.74
N ILE A 211 19.39 -21.67 14.31
CA ILE A 211 18.74 -21.83 15.62
C ILE A 211 17.67 -22.90 15.52
N ILE A 212 16.88 -22.91 14.43
CA ILE A 212 15.87 -23.94 14.17
C ILE A 212 16.54 -25.32 13.99
N ALA A 213 17.63 -25.41 13.24
CA ALA A 213 18.36 -26.67 13.05
C ALA A 213 18.95 -27.21 14.35
N ALA A 214 19.47 -26.33 15.21
CA ALA A 214 20.01 -26.72 16.51
C ALA A 214 18.94 -27.29 17.46
N MET A 215 17.64 -27.07 17.20
CA MET A 215 16.54 -27.61 17.99
C MET A 215 16.45 -29.13 17.92
N ASP A 216 16.90 -29.75 16.82
CA ASP A 216 16.91 -31.21 16.69
C ASP A 216 17.82 -31.89 17.74
N ASN A 217 18.72 -31.13 18.37
CA ASN A 217 19.60 -31.61 19.45
C ASN A 217 19.04 -31.37 20.86
N ILE A 218 17.86 -30.75 21.01
CA ILE A 218 17.26 -30.48 22.32
C ILE A 218 16.54 -31.73 22.82
N THR A 219 17.25 -32.54 23.60
CA THR A 219 16.76 -33.84 24.09
C THR A 219 16.16 -33.80 25.50
N ASP A 220 16.39 -32.75 26.27
CA ASP A 220 15.95 -32.65 27.67
C ASP A 220 15.99 -31.20 28.15
N LYS A 221 15.53 -30.98 29.38
CA LYS A 221 15.57 -29.67 30.05
C LYS A 221 16.98 -29.07 30.12
N ALA A 222 18.01 -29.85 30.42
CA ALA A 222 19.37 -29.33 30.54
C ALA A 222 19.90 -28.81 29.19
N SER A 223 19.61 -29.52 28.11
CA SER A 223 19.95 -29.14 26.73
C SER A 223 19.17 -27.89 26.29
N LEU A 224 17.90 -27.79 26.69
CA LEU A 224 17.07 -26.61 26.45
C LEU A 224 17.59 -25.40 27.23
N ASP A 225 17.90 -25.53 28.51
CA ASP A 225 18.43 -24.44 29.34
C ASP A 225 19.76 -23.92 28.78
N HIS A 226 20.65 -24.83 28.38
CA HIS A 226 21.92 -24.47 27.74
C HIS A 226 21.69 -23.73 26.41
N PHE A 227 20.80 -24.25 25.56
CA PHE A 227 20.44 -23.62 24.29
C PHE A 227 19.83 -22.23 24.49
N MET A 228 18.97 -22.08 25.50
CA MET A 228 18.30 -20.82 25.82
C MET A 228 19.24 -19.78 26.40
N ALA A 229 20.27 -20.18 27.16
CA ALA A 229 21.24 -19.24 27.73
C ALA A 229 21.91 -18.36 26.65
N THR A 230 22.26 -18.94 25.49
CA THR A 230 22.87 -18.20 24.37
C THR A 230 21.82 -17.60 23.44
N THR A 231 20.75 -18.34 23.16
CA THR A 231 19.70 -17.91 22.21
C THR A 231 18.92 -16.70 22.72
N LEU A 232 18.63 -16.65 24.03
CA LEU A 232 17.92 -15.52 24.62
C LEU A 232 18.74 -14.24 24.56
N GLN A 233 20.06 -14.29 24.76
CA GLN A 233 20.91 -13.09 24.62
C GLN A 233 20.85 -12.50 23.21
N ARG A 234 20.91 -13.36 22.18
CA ARG A 234 20.77 -12.96 20.76
C ARG A 234 19.37 -12.40 20.49
N LEU A 235 18.34 -13.02 21.04
CA LEU A 235 16.96 -12.56 20.94
C LEU A 235 16.77 -11.19 21.62
N GLU A 236 17.31 -10.99 22.82
CA GLU A 236 17.25 -9.71 23.51
C GLU A 236 17.93 -8.60 22.69
N ALA A 237 19.12 -8.88 22.14
CA ALA A 237 19.82 -7.94 21.26
C ALA A 237 18.99 -7.59 20.02
N SER A 238 18.38 -8.59 19.37
CA SER A 238 17.50 -8.40 18.22
C SER A 238 16.27 -7.55 18.57
N VAL A 239 15.62 -7.81 19.71
CA VAL A 239 14.45 -7.05 20.16
C VAL A 239 14.82 -5.60 20.48
N ARG A 240 15.95 -5.38 21.16
CA ARG A 240 16.45 -4.02 21.46
C ARG A 240 16.76 -3.25 20.19
N HIS A 241 17.38 -3.91 19.21
CA HIS A 241 17.66 -3.31 17.91
C HIS A 241 16.38 -2.95 17.14
N ASN A 242 15.38 -3.84 17.14
CA ASN A 242 14.06 -3.55 16.56
C ASN A 242 13.36 -2.38 17.27
N HIS A 243 13.48 -2.30 18.60
CA HIS A 243 12.95 -1.19 19.37
C HIS A 243 13.64 0.14 19.01
N GLU A 244 14.98 0.14 18.93
CA GLU A 244 15.76 1.31 18.52
C GLU A 244 15.39 1.80 17.12
N LEU A 245 15.21 0.88 16.17
CA LEU A 245 14.72 1.18 14.83
C LEU A 245 13.33 1.83 14.88
N HIS A 246 12.41 1.28 15.67
CA HIS A 246 11.07 1.84 15.83
C HIS A 246 11.10 3.26 16.45
N VAL A 247 11.90 3.47 17.48
CA VAL A 247 12.06 4.79 18.12
C VAL A 247 12.68 5.79 17.15
N SER A 248 13.74 5.40 16.44
CA SER A 248 14.42 6.25 15.45
C SER A 248 13.47 6.66 14.33
N LYS A 249 12.69 5.71 13.79
CA LYS A 249 11.66 5.98 12.78
C LYS A 249 10.62 6.97 13.29
N THR A 250 10.09 6.73 14.48
CA THR A 250 8.99 7.54 15.06
C THR A 250 9.45 8.97 15.39
N GLN A 251 10.67 9.11 15.92
CA GLN A 251 11.26 10.42 16.18
C GLN A 251 11.50 11.17 14.86
N ALA A 252 12.12 10.54 13.86
CA ALA A 252 12.39 11.18 12.59
C ALA A 252 11.09 11.61 11.87
N GLN A 253 10.01 10.83 11.97
CA GLN A 253 8.70 11.22 11.46
C GLN A 253 8.14 12.46 12.17
N THR A 254 8.30 12.53 13.50
CA THR A 254 7.92 13.70 14.30
C THR A 254 8.76 14.93 13.90
N ASP A 255 10.06 14.76 13.72
CA ASP A 255 10.97 15.83 13.31
C ASP A 255 10.63 16.36 11.91
N ALA A 256 10.22 15.48 10.98
CA ALA A 256 9.75 15.88 9.65
C ALA A 256 8.51 16.78 9.73
N ILE A 257 7.54 16.40 10.56
CA ILE A 257 6.31 17.18 10.80
C ILE A 257 6.64 18.55 11.40
N GLN A 258 7.49 18.58 12.42
CA GLN A 258 7.91 19.82 13.08
C GLN A 258 8.68 20.74 12.14
N THR A 259 9.57 20.17 11.33
CA THR A 259 10.35 20.91 10.33
C THR A 259 9.43 21.51 9.27
N PHE A 260 8.51 20.71 8.73
CA PHE A 260 7.54 21.17 7.74
C PHE A 260 6.61 22.25 8.31
N SER A 261 6.08 22.06 9.52
CA SER A 261 5.28 23.07 10.24
C SER A 261 6.02 24.40 10.37
N ARG A 262 7.28 24.37 10.85
CA ARG A 262 8.11 25.57 11.00
C ARG A 262 8.37 26.29 9.68
N GLN A 263 8.64 25.55 8.61
CA GLN A 263 8.98 26.12 7.30
C GLN A 263 7.76 26.68 6.55
N THR A 264 6.57 26.17 6.83
CA THR A 264 5.32 26.57 6.15
C THR A 264 4.45 27.53 6.96
N GLY A 265 4.71 27.66 8.26
CA GLY A 265 3.88 28.44 9.19
C GLY A 265 2.58 27.74 9.61
N LEU A 266 2.33 26.52 9.12
CA LEU A 266 1.18 25.72 9.53
C LEU A 266 1.35 25.19 10.95
N SER A 267 0.25 25.05 11.70
CA SER A 267 0.29 24.40 13.02
C SER A 267 0.67 22.92 12.90
N GLU A 268 1.39 22.38 13.89
CA GLU A 268 1.74 20.96 13.92
C GLU A 268 0.50 20.05 13.84
N ASP A 269 -0.60 20.41 14.51
CA ASP A 269 -1.84 19.63 14.50
C ASP A 269 -2.44 19.55 13.10
N THR A 270 -2.46 20.67 12.37
CA THR A 270 -2.90 20.68 10.96
C THR A 270 -2.01 19.80 10.09
N VAL A 271 -0.70 19.88 10.27
CA VAL A 271 0.25 19.06 9.52
C VAL A 271 0.02 17.58 9.83
N ARG A 272 -0.06 17.18 11.11
CA ARG A 272 -0.32 15.78 11.53
C ARG A 272 -1.59 15.20 10.94
N GLN A 273 -2.65 16.00 10.86
CA GLN A 273 -3.95 15.54 10.35
C GLN A 273 -3.97 15.39 8.83
N ARG A 274 -3.18 16.18 8.09
CA ARG A 274 -3.33 16.30 6.64
C ARG A 274 -2.14 15.79 5.83
N ILE A 275 -0.94 15.84 6.39
CA ILE A 275 0.27 15.51 5.62
C ILE A 275 0.30 14.03 5.27
N ASN A 276 0.47 13.75 3.98
CA ASN A 276 0.67 12.43 3.45
C ASN A 276 2.13 12.04 3.64
N LEU A 277 2.36 11.08 4.52
CA LEU A 277 3.69 10.57 4.86
C LEU A 277 4.07 9.34 4.04
N GLY A 278 3.29 8.94 3.03
CA GLY A 278 3.49 7.71 2.27
C GLY A 278 4.88 7.59 1.63
N ASP A 279 5.40 8.65 1.00
CA ASP A 279 6.78 8.65 0.45
C ASP A 279 7.84 8.50 1.57
N LEU A 280 7.65 9.17 2.71
CA LEU A 280 8.54 9.05 3.86
C LEU A 280 8.52 7.63 4.45
N ASP A 281 7.32 7.08 4.66
CA ASP A 281 7.11 5.74 5.19
C ASP A 281 7.69 4.65 4.28
N ASN A 282 7.58 4.82 2.95
CA ASN A 282 8.20 3.92 1.98
C ASN A 282 9.72 3.94 2.11
N ARG A 283 10.33 5.14 2.15
CA ARG A 283 11.80 5.28 2.32
C ARG A 283 12.28 4.70 3.64
N PHE A 284 11.54 4.93 4.73
CA PHE A 284 11.80 4.32 6.03
C PHE A 284 11.70 2.81 6.00
N THR A 285 10.73 2.25 5.26
CA THR A 285 10.58 0.80 5.10
C THR A 285 11.79 0.20 4.39
N TYR A 286 12.24 0.77 3.28
CA TYR A 286 13.43 0.29 2.58
C TYR A 286 14.69 0.39 3.45
N LEU A 287 14.89 1.50 4.15
CA LEU A 287 16.01 1.64 5.08
C LEU A 287 15.96 0.61 6.21
N SER A 288 14.77 0.35 6.76
CA SER A 288 14.58 -0.64 7.81
C SER A 288 14.92 -2.05 7.33
N VAL A 289 14.49 -2.42 6.12
CA VAL A 289 14.82 -3.71 5.49
C VAL A 289 16.34 -3.83 5.28
N ASP A 290 17.00 -2.80 4.75
CA ASP A 290 18.46 -2.81 4.57
C ASP A 290 19.22 -2.99 5.89
N ILE A 291 18.73 -2.39 6.98
CA ILE A 291 19.33 -2.53 8.32
C ILE A 291 19.10 -3.95 8.86
N LEU A 292 17.86 -4.45 8.82
CA LEU A 292 17.50 -5.76 9.37
C LEU A 292 18.12 -6.92 8.56
N ASP A 293 18.29 -6.76 7.25
CA ASP A 293 18.97 -7.72 6.38
C ASP A 293 20.52 -7.65 6.51
N GLY A 294 21.06 -6.72 7.31
CA GLY A 294 22.49 -6.53 7.48
C GLY A 294 23.21 -5.93 6.26
N LYS A 295 22.47 -5.44 5.25
CA LYS A 295 23.05 -4.70 4.11
C LYS A 295 23.62 -3.34 4.56
N ARG A 296 23.08 -2.80 5.64
CA ARG A 296 23.58 -1.60 6.33
C ARG A 296 23.71 -1.87 7.83
N SER A 297 24.94 -1.96 8.31
CA SER A 297 25.23 -2.14 9.74
C SER A 297 25.13 -0.80 10.49
N LEU A 298 23.91 -0.34 10.76
CA LEU A 298 23.66 0.90 11.51
C LEU A 298 23.12 0.59 12.91
N ALA A 299 23.64 1.25 13.94
CA ALA A 299 23.15 1.16 15.31
C ALA A 299 23.33 2.50 16.05
N GLY A 300 22.66 2.69 17.19
CA GLY A 300 22.91 3.85 18.02
C GLY A 300 22.60 5.17 17.32
N GLN A 301 23.54 6.11 17.44
CA GLN A 301 23.44 7.43 16.81
C GLN A 301 23.41 7.36 15.29
N GLU A 302 24.17 6.45 14.66
CA GLU A 302 24.24 6.35 13.20
C GLU A 302 22.89 5.93 12.60
N MET A 303 22.16 5.03 13.27
CA MET A 303 20.81 4.67 12.87
C MET A 303 19.88 5.89 12.96
N ARG A 304 19.91 6.61 14.09
CA ARG A 304 19.09 7.81 14.29
C ARG A 304 19.37 8.85 13.20
N ASP A 305 20.64 9.15 12.93
CA ASP A 305 21.05 10.12 11.93
C ASP A 305 20.57 9.73 10.52
N ALA A 306 20.61 8.44 10.17
CA ALA A 306 20.13 7.96 8.88
C ALA A 306 18.62 8.20 8.68
N PHE A 307 17.79 7.88 9.69
CA PHE A 307 16.35 8.16 9.63
C PHE A 307 16.08 9.68 9.63
N THR A 308 16.77 10.45 10.47
CA THR A 308 16.66 11.91 10.53
C THR A 308 17.02 12.56 9.19
N GLN A 309 18.05 12.10 8.50
CA GLN A 309 18.43 12.65 7.20
C GLN A 309 17.36 12.40 6.13
N VAL A 310 16.73 11.22 6.13
CA VAL A 310 15.61 10.90 5.24
C VAL A 310 14.41 11.79 5.54
N ALA A 311 14.03 11.92 6.82
CA ALA A 311 12.96 12.81 7.29
C ALA A 311 13.18 14.28 6.91
N LYS A 312 14.39 14.78 7.16
CA LYS A 312 14.78 16.15 6.83
C LYS A 312 14.67 16.41 5.33
N THR A 313 15.20 15.51 4.51
CA THR A 313 15.13 15.62 3.04
C THR A 313 13.68 15.65 2.56
N PHE A 314 12.81 14.82 3.13
CA PHE A 314 11.37 14.82 2.83
C PHE A 314 10.72 16.15 3.22
N ALA A 315 10.93 16.61 4.46
CA ALA A 315 10.32 17.83 4.97
C ALA A 315 10.77 19.07 4.18
N GLU A 316 12.07 19.21 3.90
CA GLU A 316 12.62 20.32 3.11
C GLU A 316 12.05 20.34 1.69
N ARG A 317 11.94 19.17 1.04
CA ARG A 317 11.35 19.07 -0.31
C ARG A 317 9.88 19.46 -0.32
N LYS A 318 9.09 18.91 0.61
CA LYS A 318 7.66 19.22 0.73
C LYS A 318 7.43 20.68 1.07
N ALA A 319 8.21 21.25 2.00
CA ALA A 319 8.10 22.65 2.38
C ALA A 319 8.49 23.58 1.23
N ALA A 320 9.56 23.27 0.49
CA ALA A 320 9.94 24.02 -0.71
C ALA A 320 8.83 24.00 -1.77
N LEU A 321 8.17 22.86 -1.99
CA LEU A 321 7.03 22.78 -2.90
C LEU A 321 5.82 23.58 -2.38
N TYR A 322 5.57 23.58 -1.07
CA TYR A 322 4.48 24.34 -0.47
C TYR A 322 4.69 25.85 -0.60
N THR A 323 5.90 26.32 -0.30
CA THR A 323 6.24 27.74 -0.35
C THR A 323 6.46 28.23 -1.78
N SER A 324 6.79 27.35 -2.73
CA SER A 324 6.91 27.74 -4.14
C SER A 324 5.60 28.25 -4.71
N VAL A 325 4.45 27.84 -4.17
CA VAL A 325 3.13 28.34 -4.65
C VAL A 325 2.98 29.84 -4.38
N ASP A 326 3.59 30.38 -3.32
CA ASP A 326 3.46 31.80 -2.96
C ASP A 326 4.17 32.74 -3.94
N THR A 327 5.13 32.22 -4.71
CA THR A 327 5.86 32.99 -5.72
C THR A 327 5.16 33.00 -7.08
N LEU A 328 4.08 32.23 -7.23
CA LEU A 328 3.32 32.13 -8.47
C LEU A 328 2.20 33.17 -8.50
N ASP A 329 1.98 33.75 -9.67
CA ASP A 329 0.87 34.68 -9.95
C ASP A 329 -0.43 33.88 -10.19
N LEU A 330 -0.88 33.21 -9.14
CA LEU A 330 -2.10 32.40 -9.12
C LEU A 330 -3.19 33.07 -8.28
N PRO A 331 -4.47 32.98 -8.70
CA PRO A 331 -5.63 33.36 -7.89
C PRO A 331 -5.59 32.69 -6.50
N PRO A 332 -6.09 33.36 -5.44
CA PRO A 332 -6.02 32.86 -4.07
C PRO A 332 -6.62 31.46 -3.87
N ASP A 333 -7.71 31.17 -4.56
CA ASP A 333 -8.42 29.90 -4.47
C ASP A 333 -7.60 28.73 -5.07
N ILE A 334 -6.91 28.97 -6.18
CA ILE A 334 -6.00 28.01 -6.82
C ILE A 334 -4.75 27.82 -5.96
N ARG A 335 -4.15 28.92 -5.47
CA ARG A 335 -3.00 28.88 -4.55
C ARG A 335 -3.28 28.01 -3.33
N ASN A 336 -4.43 28.23 -2.67
CA ASN A 336 -4.83 27.44 -1.50
C ASN A 336 -5.05 25.97 -1.85
N SER A 337 -5.64 25.68 -3.02
CA SER A 337 -5.82 24.31 -3.51
C SER A 337 -4.50 23.59 -3.80
N TRP A 338 -3.49 24.30 -4.33
CA TRP A 338 -2.17 23.72 -4.60
C TRP A 338 -1.41 23.46 -3.30
N LYS A 339 -1.49 24.40 -2.34
CA LYS A 339 -0.95 24.22 -0.99
C LYS A 339 -1.57 23.02 -0.27
N ASP A 340 -2.89 22.87 -0.34
CA ASP A 340 -3.57 21.68 0.18
C ASP A 340 -3.09 20.39 -0.51
N SER A 341 -2.90 20.45 -1.83
CA SER A 341 -2.40 19.32 -2.59
C SER A 341 -1.03 18.83 -2.13
N VAL A 342 -0.11 19.73 -1.74
CA VAL A 342 1.19 19.35 -1.17
C VAL A 342 1.03 18.49 0.08
N LEU A 343 0.02 18.82 0.91
CA LEU A 343 -0.28 18.09 2.13
C LEU A 343 -0.85 16.72 1.80
N THR A 344 -1.79 16.60 0.86
CA THR A 344 -2.58 15.37 0.71
C THR A 344 -2.02 14.37 -0.32
N GLN A 345 -1.22 14.80 -1.29
CA GLN A 345 -0.75 13.94 -2.39
C GLN A 345 0.63 13.34 -2.17
N ASN A 346 0.75 12.06 -2.52
CA ASN A 346 1.99 11.28 -2.48
C ASN A 346 2.84 11.43 -3.75
N THR A 347 2.25 11.82 -4.88
CA THR A 347 2.88 11.99 -6.21
C THR A 347 3.74 13.24 -6.31
N LEU A 348 3.40 14.27 -5.52
CA LEU A 348 4.12 15.53 -5.43
C LEU A 348 5.43 15.38 -4.62
N THR A 349 6.44 14.82 -5.28
CA THR A 349 7.70 14.34 -4.67
C THR A 349 8.93 15.21 -4.95
N LYS A 350 8.86 16.12 -5.93
CA LYS A 350 9.96 17.06 -6.25
C LYS A 350 9.57 18.48 -5.86
N SER A 351 10.55 19.28 -5.44
CA SER A 351 10.31 20.63 -4.89
C SER A 351 9.95 21.68 -5.93
N ASP A 352 10.24 21.41 -7.21
CA ASP A 352 10.14 22.32 -8.34
C ASP A 352 8.91 22.07 -9.24
N LEU A 353 8.07 21.07 -8.94
CA LEU A 353 6.96 20.64 -9.81
C LEU A 353 6.01 21.78 -10.16
N PHE A 354 5.54 22.53 -9.16
CA PHE A 354 4.60 23.63 -9.40
C PHE A 354 5.20 24.78 -10.19
N THR A 355 6.44 25.17 -9.91
CA THR A 355 7.14 26.20 -10.69
C THR A 355 7.35 25.76 -12.14
N THR A 356 7.64 24.47 -12.35
CA THR A 356 7.82 23.88 -13.68
C THR A 356 6.50 23.87 -14.46
N TRP A 357 5.43 23.32 -13.89
CA TRP A 357 4.12 23.26 -14.56
C TRP A 357 3.52 24.65 -14.80
N TYR A 358 3.70 25.56 -13.86
CA TYR A 358 3.35 26.97 -14.06
C TYR A 358 4.17 27.58 -15.21
N GLY A 359 5.48 27.35 -15.28
CA GLY A 359 6.32 27.82 -16.38
C GLY A 359 5.88 27.30 -17.74
N ILE A 360 5.53 26.01 -17.84
CA ILE A 360 5.00 25.40 -19.07
C ILE A 360 3.69 26.06 -19.48
N SER A 361 2.79 26.33 -18.52
CA SER A 361 1.48 26.93 -18.80
C SER A 361 1.56 28.29 -19.51
N ARG A 362 2.64 29.05 -19.28
CA ARG A 362 2.86 30.37 -19.90
C ARG A 362 3.20 30.28 -21.39
N GLY A 363 3.59 29.10 -21.88
CA GLY A 363 3.82 28.83 -23.30
C GLY A 363 2.59 28.32 -24.06
N VAL A 364 1.48 28.06 -23.36
CA VAL A 364 0.25 27.53 -23.96
C VAL A 364 -0.61 28.71 -24.46
N ALA A 365 -0.96 28.70 -25.74
CA ALA A 365 -1.81 29.72 -26.35
C ALA A 365 -3.29 29.31 -26.26
N VAL A 366 -4.05 29.94 -25.35
CA VAL A 366 -5.51 29.74 -25.28
C VAL A 366 -6.19 30.44 -26.45
N ASN A 367 -7.02 29.70 -27.19
CA ASN A 367 -7.78 30.27 -28.30
C ASN A 367 -8.78 31.32 -27.80
N GLU A 368 -8.65 32.55 -28.28
CA GLU A 368 -9.52 33.68 -27.92
C GLU A 368 -10.99 33.46 -28.27
N SER A 369 -11.30 32.50 -29.15
CA SER A 369 -12.66 32.16 -29.56
C SER A 369 -13.45 31.36 -28.51
N ILE A 370 -12.78 30.76 -27.51
CA ILE A 370 -13.45 29.90 -26.51
C ILE A 370 -14.42 30.72 -25.65
N LEU A 371 -14.01 31.90 -25.20
CA LEU A 371 -14.82 32.76 -24.34
C LEU A 371 -16.07 33.31 -25.08
N PRO A 372 -15.97 33.86 -26.30
CA PRO A 372 -17.14 34.19 -27.11
C PRO A 372 -18.05 32.99 -27.36
N ALA A 373 -17.49 31.83 -27.73
CA ALA A 373 -18.27 30.63 -27.98
C ALA A 373 -19.09 30.18 -26.74
N LEU A 374 -18.47 30.26 -25.56
CA LEU A 374 -19.11 30.00 -24.28
C LEU A 374 -20.26 30.99 -24.00
N ASN A 375 -20.03 32.29 -24.22
CA ASN A 375 -21.01 33.35 -23.95
C ASN A 375 -22.17 33.38 -24.97
N ASP A 376 -21.88 33.08 -26.23
CA ASP A 376 -22.84 33.11 -27.34
C ASP A 376 -23.68 31.82 -27.40
N GLY A 377 -23.37 30.83 -26.56
CA GLY A 377 -24.13 29.59 -26.45
C GLY A 377 -24.01 28.68 -27.67
N VAL A 378 -22.78 28.49 -28.19
CA VAL A 378 -22.54 27.48 -29.23
C VAL A 378 -22.87 26.08 -28.71
N GLY A 379 -23.09 25.12 -29.61
CA GLY A 379 -23.47 23.77 -29.19
C GLY A 379 -22.38 23.09 -28.34
N ASP A 380 -22.81 22.32 -27.32
CA ASP A 380 -21.92 21.63 -26.37
C ASP A 380 -20.78 20.84 -27.06
N ARG A 381 -21.03 20.22 -28.21
CA ARG A 381 -19.99 19.49 -28.97
C ARG A 381 -18.91 20.41 -29.54
N GLU A 382 -19.31 21.56 -30.07
CA GLU A 382 -18.37 22.53 -30.64
C GLU A 382 -17.49 23.11 -29.53
N LEU A 383 -18.10 23.50 -28.41
CA LEU A 383 -17.38 23.97 -27.24
C LEU A 383 -16.44 22.89 -26.67
N LEU A 384 -16.90 21.64 -26.56
CA LEU A 384 -16.05 20.52 -26.15
C LEU A 384 -14.84 20.38 -27.08
N SER A 385 -15.03 20.40 -28.39
CA SER A 385 -13.92 20.28 -29.34
C SER A 385 -12.90 21.42 -29.22
N MET A 386 -13.32 22.63 -28.88
CA MET A 386 -12.37 23.70 -28.56
C MET A 386 -11.55 23.41 -27.28
N LEU A 387 -12.17 22.84 -26.25
CA LEU A 387 -11.49 22.44 -25.01
C LEU A 387 -10.58 21.22 -25.21
N GLU A 388 -10.95 20.27 -26.08
CA GLU A 388 -10.11 19.13 -26.46
C GLU A 388 -8.83 19.58 -27.16
N ILE A 389 -8.92 20.59 -28.03
CA ILE A 389 -7.76 21.20 -28.69
C ILE A 389 -6.85 21.85 -27.63
N LEU A 390 -7.41 22.64 -26.71
CA LEU A 390 -6.62 23.25 -25.63
C LEU A 390 -5.96 22.20 -24.74
N GLY A 391 -6.68 21.14 -24.39
CA GLY A 391 -6.15 20.01 -23.62
C GLY A 391 -4.98 19.31 -24.32
N THR A 392 -5.06 19.17 -25.65
CA THR A 392 -3.99 18.62 -26.48
C THR A 392 -2.77 19.53 -26.49
N GLN A 393 -2.95 20.84 -26.64
CA GLN A 393 -1.86 21.82 -26.60
C GLN A 393 -1.11 21.81 -25.26
N ILE A 394 -1.83 21.71 -24.15
CA ILE A 394 -1.23 21.58 -22.81
C ILE A 394 -0.40 20.31 -22.73
N ARG A 395 -0.96 19.19 -23.18
CA ARG A 395 -0.25 17.91 -23.18
C ARG A 395 1.01 17.97 -24.03
N ASP A 396 0.94 18.53 -25.22
CA ASP A 396 2.09 18.64 -26.12
C ASP A 396 3.17 19.53 -25.51
N ALA A 397 2.79 20.63 -24.84
CA ALA A 397 3.73 21.50 -24.13
C ALA A 397 4.42 20.76 -22.95
N VAL A 398 3.66 19.99 -22.16
CA VAL A 398 4.21 19.18 -21.06
C VAL A 398 5.11 18.07 -21.60
N LEU A 399 4.70 17.36 -22.66
CA LEU A 399 5.49 16.31 -23.29
C LEU A 399 6.78 16.86 -23.91
N ALA A 400 6.72 18.05 -24.52
CA ALA A 400 7.90 18.71 -25.06
C ALA A 400 8.91 19.08 -23.97
N HIS A 401 8.44 19.46 -22.77
CA HIS A 401 9.31 19.76 -21.64
C HIS A 401 10.04 18.51 -21.11
N TYR A 402 9.31 17.42 -20.89
CA TYR A 402 9.89 16.20 -20.30
C TYR A 402 10.58 15.27 -21.33
N GLY A 403 10.26 15.42 -22.61
CA GLY A 403 10.58 14.43 -23.63
C GLY A 403 9.85 13.09 -23.39
N GLN A 404 10.10 12.10 -24.25
CA GLN A 404 9.42 10.81 -24.14
C GLN A 404 9.84 10.02 -22.89
N GLU A 405 11.13 9.99 -22.58
CA GLU A 405 11.66 9.26 -21.43
C GLU A 405 11.19 9.87 -20.11
N GLY A 406 11.36 11.20 -19.94
CA GLY A 406 10.92 11.90 -18.74
C GLY A 406 9.40 11.81 -18.55
N TRP A 407 8.62 11.86 -19.63
CA TRP A 407 7.16 11.66 -19.57
C TRP A 407 6.81 10.27 -19.06
N ALA A 408 7.48 9.22 -19.55
CA ALA A 408 7.26 7.85 -19.10
C ALA A 408 7.66 7.66 -17.62
N GLU A 409 8.74 8.30 -17.18
CA GLU A 409 9.23 8.23 -15.78
C GLU A 409 8.26 8.84 -14.77
N LEU A 410 7.42 9.81 -15.16
CA LEU A 410 6.40 10.37 -14.27
C LEU A 410 5.36 9.32 -13.82
N GLY A 411 5.13 8.27 -14.61
CA GLY A 411 4.03 7.33 -14.40
C GLY A 411 2.65 7.96 -14.58
N GLY A 412 1.59 7.15 -14.56
CA GLY A 412 0.22 7.62 -14.87
C GLY A 412 -0.27 8.72 -13.93
N ASP A 413 0.00 8.59 -12.63
CA ASP A 413 -0.42 9.60 -11.64
C ASP A 413 0.37 10.91 -11.81
N GLY A 414 1.69 10.84 -12.00
CA GLY A 414 2.52 12.03 -12.22
C GLY A 414 2.24 12.73 -13.55
N GLN A 415 1.92 11.98 -14.60
CA GLN A 415 1.43 12.53 -15.87
C GLN A 415 0.11 13.27 -15.69
N SER A 416 -0.83 12.67 -14.95
CA SER A 416 -2.13 13.27 -14.66
C SER A 416 -1.99 14.56 -13.84
N ASP A 417 -1.11 14.58 -12.84
CA ASP A 417 -0.80 15.80 -12.08
C ASP A 417 -0.17 16.87 -12.96
N ALA A 418 0.83 16.53 -13.79
CA ALA A 418 1.48 17.48 -14.68
C ALA A 418 0.48 18.16 -15.61
N LEU A 419 -0.44 17.40 -16.21
CA LEU A 419 -1.50 17.95 -17.05
C LEU A 419 -2.51 18.78 -16.25
N PHE A 420 -2.94 18.29 -15.08
CA PHE A 420 -3.90 18.97 -14.23
C PHE A 420 -3.40 20.35 -13.77
N TYR A 421 -2.21 20.41 -13.17
CA TYR A 421 -1.67 21.65 -12.63
C TYR A 421 -1.23 22.61 -13.74
N THR A 422 -0.72 22.10 -14.87
CA THR A 422 -0.43 22.95 -16.04
C THR A 422 -1.74 23.55 -16.59
N GLY A 423 -2.79 22.74 -16.76
CA GLY A 423 -4.08 23.24 -17.25
C GLY A 423 -4.75 24.22 -16.30
N GLN A 424 -4.67 23.98 -14.99
CA GLN A 424 -5.18 24.92 -14.00
C GLN A 424 -4.43 26.25 -14.02
N ALA A 425 -3.10 26.22 -14.18
CA ALA A 425 -2.29 27.43 -14.33
C ALA A 425 -2.58 28.16 -15.66
N THR A 426 -2.84 27.41 -16.75
CA THR A 426 -3.27 28.00 -18.02
C THR A 426 -4.60 28.73 -17.86
N LEU A 427 -5.62 28.12 -17.25
CA LEU A 427 -6.89 28.81 -17.00
C LEU A 427 -6.76 29.98 -16.02
N ALA A 428 -5.88 29.87 -15.02
CA ALA A 428 -5.59 30.96 -14.08
C ALA A 428 -5.04 32.22 -14.77
N ALA A 429 -4.31 32.06 -15.88
CA ALA A 429 -3.83 33.18 -16.69
C ALA A 429 -4.93 33.85 -17.54
N HIS A 430 -6.09 33.19 -17.68
CA HIS A 430 -7.24 33.66 -18.47
C HIS A 430 -8.50 33.74 -17.57
N ASP A 431 -8.47 34.66 -16.61
CA ASP A 431 -9.46 34.71 -15.52
C ASP A 431 -10.91 34.91 -16.03
N GLU A 432 -11.11 35.62 -17.13
CA GLU A 432 -12.45 35.79 -17.76
C GLU A 432 -13.02 34.46 -18.25
N LEU A 433 -12.20 33.62 -18.89
CA LEU A 433 -12.60 32.28 -19.33
C LEU A 433 -12.85 31.37 -18.12
N ARG A 434 -11.99 31.44 -17.10
CA ARG A 434 -12.17 30.68 -15.86
C ARG A 434 -13.49 31.05 -15.19
N GLN A 435 -13.77 32.34 -15.04
CA GLN A 435 -14.99 32.84 -14.41
C GLN A 435 -16.23 32.45 -15.21
N ALA A 436 -16.20 32.60 -16.53
CA ALA A 436 -17.32 32.19 -17.38
C ALA A 436 -17.62 30.67 -17.26
N LEU A 437 -16.59 29.82 -17.17
CA LEU A 437 -16.78 28.40 -16.90
C LEU A 437 -17.35 28.14 -15.50
N MET A 438 -16.92 28.88 -14.48
CA MET A 438 -17.45 28.79 -13.11
C MET A 438 -18.92 29.23 -13.02
N ASP A 439 -19.32 30.23 -13.81
CA ASP A 439 -20.69 30.74 -13.86
C ASP A 439 -21.66 29.78 -14.59
N HIS A 440 -21.14 28.74 -15.24
CA HIS A 440 -21.90 27.73 -15.97
C HIS A 440 -21.63 26.28 -15.50
N PRO A 441 -21.88 25.94 -14.23
CA PRO A 441 -21.53 24.64 -13.65
C PRO A 441 -22.26 23.46 -14.34
N GLU A 442 -23.53 23.63 -14.71
CA GLU A 442 -24.29 22.58 -15.41
C GLU A 442 -23.73 22.29 -16.81
N LEU A 443 -23.21 23.30 -17.50
CA LEU A 443 -22.56 23.13 -18.79
C LEU A 443 -21.22 22.41 -18.61
N VAL A 444 -20.42 22.81 -17.63
CA VAL A 444 -19.17 22.13 -17.27
C VAL A 444 -19.41 20.65 -16.97
N ASP A 445 -20.48 20.31 -16.27
CA ASP A 445 -20.86 18.91 -15.99
C ASP A 445 -21.22 18.13 -17.26
N ARG A 446 -22.02 18.72 -18.16
CA ARG A 446 -22.36 18.08 -19.45
C ARG A 446 -21.12 17.87 -20.31
N LEU A 447 -20.27 18.88 -20.44
CA LEU A 447 -19.02 18.79 -21.20
C LEU A 447 -18.07 17.74 -20.61
N TYR A 448 -17.99 17.66 -19.27
CA TYR A 448 -17.17 16.66 -18.60
C TYR A 448 -17.68 15.23 -18.86
N GLN A 449 -19.00 15.02 -18.83
CA GLN A 449 -19.62 13.73 -19.17
C GLN A 449 -19.37 13.35 -20.63
N MET A 450 -19.59 14.29 -21.57
CA MET A 450 -19.33 14.07 -22.99
C MET A 450 -17.87 13.72 -23.27
N ALA A 451 -16.92 14.41 -22.64
CA ALA A 451 -15.50 14.07 -22.72
C ALA A 451 -15.22 12.67 -22.15
N GLY A 452 -15.87 12.30 -21.05
CA GLY A 452 -15.79 10.94 -20.50
C GLY A 452 -16.27 9.87 -21.47
N ASP A 453 -17.36 10.13 -22.20
CA ASP A 453 -17.88 9.24 -23.23
C ASP A 453 -16.89 9.12 -24.41
N ASP A 454 -16.28 10.23 -24.85
CA ASP A 454 -15.26 10.23 -25.90
C ASP A 454 -13.99 9.46 -25.50
N VAL A 455 -13.57 9.57 -24.23
CA VAL A 455 -12.47 8.76 -23.68
C VAL A 455 -12.84 7.27 -23.78
N ALA A 456 -14.02 6.88 -23.31
CA ALA A 456 -14.48 5.50 -23.36
C ALA A 456 -14.59 4.98 -24.80
N GLN A 457 -15.08 5.80 -25.72
CA GLN A 457 -15.13 5.49 -27.14
C GLN A 457 -13.73 5.34 -27.74
N GLY A 458 -12.78 6.19 -27.37
CA GLY A 458 -11.38 6.10 -27.79
C GLY A 458 -10.68 4.81 -27.34
N PHE A 459 -11.16 4.14 -26.28
CA PHE A 459 -10.68 2.80 -25.91
C PHE A 459 -11.28 1.66 -26.72
N SER A 460 -12.40 1.89 -27.39
CA SER A 460 -13.06 0.86 -28.21
C SER A 460 -12.35 0.58 -29.54
N SER A 461 -11.35 1.38 -29.90
CA SER A 461 -10.60 1.29 -31.16
C SER A 461 -9.11 1.58 -30.97
N ASN A 462 -8.26 0.91 -31.75
CA ASN A 462 -6.80 1.11 -31.75
C ASN A 462 -6.31 1.99 -32.92
N THR A 463 -7.20 2.80 -33.51
CA THR A 463 -6.83 3.72 -34.60
C THR A 463 -6.14 4.98 -34.07
N LEU A 464 -5.37 5.65 -34.93
CA LEU A 464 -4.78 6.96 -34.62
C LEU A 464 -5.86 7.97 -34.22
N ALA A 465 -6.96 8.04 -34.97
CA ALA A 465 -8.09 8.92 -34.67
C ALA A 465 -8.72 8.62 -33.30
N ALA A 466 -8.81 7.35 -32.89
CA ALA A 466 -9.31 6.99 -31.57
C ALA A 466 -8.34 7.36 -30.45
N ALA A 467 -7.03 7.27 -30.72
CA ALA A 467 -6.01 7.75 -29.80
C ALA A 467 -6.08 9.28 -29.66
N GLU A 468 -6.18 10.03 -30.75
CA GLU A 468 -6.30 11.49 -30.75
C GLU A 468 -7.55 11.96 -30.00
N LEU A 469 -8.72 11.37 -30.28
CA LEU A 469 -9.97 11.63 -29.56
C LEU A 469 -9.80 11.43 -28.05
N ARG A 470 -9.24 10.28 -27.64
CA ARG A 470 -8.98 9.99 -26.22
C ARG A 470 -8.05 11.03 -25.60
N CYS A 471 -6.98 11.42 -26.30
CA CYS A 471 -5.99 12.36 -25.77
C CYS A 471 -6.60 13.75 -25.56
N GLY A 472 -7.35 14.26 -26.54
CA GLY A 472 -8.03 15.55 -26.44
C GLY A 472 -9.09 15.55 -25.33
N ALA A 473 -9.93 14.51 -25.29
CA ALA A 473 -10.98 14.37 -24.29
C ALA A 473 -10.42 14.27 -22.85
N GLN A 474 -9.32 13.53 -22.65
CA GLN A 474 -8.62 13.50 -21.35
C GLN A 474 -8.12 14.89 -20.93
N GLY A 475 -7.53 15.65 -21.86
CA GLY A 475 -7.09 17.01 -21.60
C GLY A 475 -8.26 17.93 -21.22
N ALA A 476 -9.38 17.84 -21.95
CA ALA A 476 -10.60 18.59 -21.65
C ALA A 476 -11.17 18.23 -20.27
N MET A 477 -11.23 16.94 -19.90
CA MET A 477 -11.68 16.51 -18.57
C MET A 477 -10.81 17.10 -17.45
N LEU A 478 -9.49 17.11 -17.61
CA LEU A 478 -8.58 17.68 -16.61
C LEU A 478 -8.74 19.19 -16.46
N LEU A 479 -8.92 19.91 -17.58
CA LEU A 479 -9.23 21.33 -17.59
C LEU A 479 -10.55 21.63 -16.88
N LEU A 480 -11.62 20.93 -17.26
CA LEU A 480 -12.96 21.10 -16.66
C LEU A 480 -12.98 20.75 -15.16
N ASN A 481 -12.19 19.76 -14.74
CA ASN A 481 -12.02 19.40 -13.32
C ASN A 481 -11.21 20.45 -12.53
N SER A 482 -10.45 21.30 -13.21
CA SER A 482 -9.65 22.36 -12.57
C SER A 482 -10.46 23.62 -12.23
N VAL A 483 -11.62 23.79 -12.88
CA VAL A 483 -12.62 24.81 -12.58
C VAL A 483 -13.33 24.40 -11.27
N GLN A 484 -13.33 25.27 -10.26
CA GLN A 484 -13.89 24.92 -8.95
C GLN A 484 -15.39 24.62 -9.05
N ARG A 485 -15.78 23.43 -8.63
CA ARG A 485 -17.17 23.13 -8.27
C ARG A 485 -17.33 23.53 -6.81
N THR A 486 -17.82 24.73 -6.55
CA THR A 486 -18.35 25.06 -5.23
C THR A 486 -19.57 24.19 -5.00
N GLU A 487 -19.45 23.19 -4.13
CA GLU A 487 -20.60 22.61 -3.42
C GLU A 487 -20.97 23.49 -2.23
#